data_AF-A0A950DVB4-F1
#
_entry.id   AF-A0A950DVB4-F1
#
_cell.length_a   1.000
_cell.length_b   1.000
_cell.length_c   1.000
_cell.angle_alpha   90.00
_cell.angle_beta   90.00
_cell.angle_gamma   90.00
#
_symmetry.space_group_name_H-M   'P 1'
#
loop_
_entity.id
_entity.type
_entity.pdbx_description
1 polymer ?
#
loop_
_entity_poly.entity_id
_entity_poly.type
_entity_poly.pdbx_seq_one_letter_code
_entity_poly.pdbx_strand_id
1 'polypeptide(L)'
;VFLYAGLVQPDTFVMQNPIGSNLGALATQGSALWTLGTAVDIFGIWVLALAAIGFSCVTKVKKGTCFAIVFGWAALMALIGAGFTAMMG
;
A
#
# COMPACT_ATOMS: atom_id res chain seq x y z
N VAL A 1 -13.76 -19.27 -8.86
CA VAL A 1 -13.27 -18.51 -10.03
C VAL A 1 -12.44 -17.37 -9.48
N PHE A 2 -11.11 -17.50 -9.49
CA PHE A 2 -10.21 -16.39 -9.15
C PHE A 2 -9.91 -15.64 -10.46
N LEU A 3 -10.15 -14.33 -10.46
CA LEU A 3 -9.99 -13.48 -11.64
C LEU A 3 -8.48 -13.29 -11.90
N TYR A 4 -7.89 -14.22 -12.63
CA TYR A 4 -6.49 -14.17 -13.03
C TYR A 4 -6.35 -13.18 -14.18
N ALA A 5 -6.06 -11.92 -13.89
CA ALA A 5 -5.95 -10.85 -14.87
C ALA A 5 -4.64 -10.90 -15.68
N GLY A 6 -4.16 -12.09 -16.08
CA GLY A 6 -3.12 -12.32 -17.11
C GLY A 6 -1.73 -11.71 -16.89
N LEU A 7 -1.53 -10.88 -15.87
CA LEU A 7 -0.30 -10.11 -15.62
C LEU A 7 0.63 -10.74 -14.57
N VAL A 8 0.21 -11.85 -13.97
CA VAL A 8 0.89 -12.54 -12.87
C VAL A 8 1.32 -13.92 -13.39
N GLN A 9 2.47 -14.46 -12.97
CA GLN A 9 2.91 -15.82 -13.30
C GLN A 9 2.23 -16.81 -12.32
N PRO A 10 1.89 -18.05 -12.70
CA PRO A 10 1.12 -18.96 -11.83
C PRO A 10 1.78 -19.22 -10.47
N ASP A 11 3.11 -19.08 -10.42
CA ASP A 11 3.93 -19.31 -9.23
C ASP A 11 3.94 -18.13 -8.24
N THR A 12 3.41 -16.95 -8.61
CA THR A 12 3.48 -15.73 -7.78
C THR A 12 2.16 -15.38 -7.09
N PHE A 13 1.20 -16.33 -7.03
CA PHE A 13 -0.04 -16.17 -6.28
C PHE A 13 0.22 -15.97 -4.78
N VAL A 14 -0.36 -14.92 -4.21
CA VAL A 14 -0.32 -14.63 -2.77
C VAL A 14 -1.75 -14.54 -2.26
N MET A 15 -2.10 -15.38 -1.27
CA MET A 15 -3.45 -15.38 -0.67
C MET A 15 -3.86 -14.02 -0.10
N GLN A 16 -2.88 -13.22 0.35
CA GLN A 16 -3.10 -11.88 0.87
C GLN A 16 -3.49 -10.87 -0.23
N ASN A 17 -3.16 -11.13 -1.49
CA ASN A 17 -3.48 -10.27 -2.64
C ASN A 17 -3.94 -11.12 -3.84
N PRO A 18 -5.14 -11.72 -3.78
CA PRO A 18 -5.60 -12.71 -4.76
C PRO A 18 -5.95 -12.10 -6.13
N ILE A 19 -6.11 -10.78 -6.22
CA ILE A 19 -6.51 -10.06 -7.44
C ILE A 19 -5.43 -9.08 -7.94
N GLY A 20 -4.27 -9.01 -7.30
CA GLY A 20 -3.21 -8.08 -7.70
C GLY A 20 -3.58 -6.61 -7.51
N SER A 21 -4.24 -6.25 -6.41
CA SER A 21 -4.72 -4.88 -6.16
C SER A 21 -3.61 -3.88 -5.78
N ASN A 22 -2.43 -4.39 -5.45
CA ASN A 22 -1.24 -3.62 -5.10
C ASN A 22 -0.11 -3.78 -6.13
N LEU A 23 0.80 -2.80 -6.16
CA LEU A 23 1.94 -2.77 -7.08
C LEU A 23 2.99 -3.86 -6.79
N GLY A 24 2.90 -4.55 -5.65
CA GLY A 24 3.78 -5.66 -5.29
C GLY A 24 3.74 -6.81 -6.29
N ALA A 25 2.64 -6.95 -7.05
CA ALA A 25 2.53 -7.93 -8.12
C ALA A 25 3.60 -7.77 -9.24
N LEU A 26 4.23 -6.59 -9.34
CA LEU A 26 5.25 -6.29 -10.35
C LEU A 26 6.68 -6.62 -9.90
N ALA A 27 6.88 -7.02 -8.63
CA ALA A 27 8.19 -7.20 -8.03
C ALA A 27 8.39 -8.62 -7.49
N THR A 28 9.64 -9.08 -7.41
CA THR A 28 10.00 -10.38 -6.84
C THR A 28 9.69 -10.41 -5.35
N GLN A 29 8.93 -11.42 -4.91
CA GLN A 29 8.58 -11.61 -3.50
C GLN A 29 9.81 -11.61 -2.59
N GLY A 30 9.68 -11.00 -1.41
CA GLY A 30 10.78 -10.89 -0.43
C GLY A 30 11.77 -9.75 -0.70
N SER A 31 11.75 -9.12 -1.88
CA SER A 31 12.57 -7.93 -2.13
C SER A 31 12.02 -6.69 -1.43
N ALA A 32 12.89 -5.73 -1.11
CA ALA A 32 12.47 -4.42 -0.60
C ALA A 32 11.51 -3.70 -1.55
N LEU A 33 11.66 -3.92 -2.87
CA LEU A 33 10.77 -3.38 -3.90
C LEU A 33 9.36 -3.99 -3.84
N TRP A 34 9.27 -5.29 -3.51
CA TRP A 34 8.00 -5.96 -3.26
C TRP A 34 7.33 -5.45 -1.98
N THR A 35 8.09 -5.21 -0.91
CA THR A 35 7.54 -4.60 0.32
C THR A 35 7.00 -3.19 0.08
N LEU A 36 7.70 -2.35 -0.69
CA LEU A 36 7.16 -1.05 -1.10
C LEU A 36 5.95 -1.19 -2.01
N GLY A 37 6.00 -2.09 -2.99
CA GLY A 37 4.91 -2.31 -3.93
C GLY A 37 3.64 -2.82 -3.24
N THR A 38 3.78 -3.67 -2.22
CA THR A 38 2.64 -4.18 -1.45
C THR A 38 1.99 -3.12 -0.57
N ALA A 39 2.74 -2.11 -0.13
CA ALA A 39 2.20 -0.96 0.61
C ALA A 39 1.36 -0.02 -0.28
N VAL A 40 1.59 0.00 -1.60
CA VAL A 40 0.80 0.79 -2.56
C VAL A 40 -0.35 -0.05 -3.11
N ASP A 41 -1.47 -0.01 -2.40
CA ASP A 41 -2.70 -0.74 -2.70
C ASP A 41 -3.86 0.20 -2.98
N ILE A 42 -4.69 -0.10 -3.99
CA ILE A 42 -5.82 0.75 -4.36
C ILE A 42 -6.89 0.85 -3.25
N PHE A 43 -7.14 -0.24 -2.52
CA PHE A 43 -8.07 -0.22 -1.40
C PHE A 43 -7.45 0.50 -0.20
N GLY A 44 -6.16 0.30 0.06
CA GLY A 44 -5.41 1.08 1.03
C GLY A 44 -5.49 2.59 0.80
N ILE A 45 -5.28 3.04 -0.44
CA ILE A 45 -5.39 4.46 -0.83
C ILE A 45 -6.82 4.99 -0.59
N TRP A 46 -7.84 4.20 -0.91
CA TRP A 46 -9.23 4.57 -0.65
C TRP A 46 -9.51 4.73 0.85
N VAL A 47 -9.03 3.80 1.68
CA VAL A 47 -9.14 3.88 3.15
C VAL A 47 -8.42 5.12 3.68
N LEU A 48 -7.22 5.44 3.20
CA LEU A 48 -6.47 6.64 3.58
C LEU A 48 -7.22 7.92 3.18
N ALA A 49 -7.85 7.94 2.01
CA ALA A 49 -8.67 9.07 1.59
C ALA A 49 -9.89 9.26 2.51
N LEU A 50 -10.62 8.19 2.83
CA LEU A 50 -11.75 8.25 3.77
C LEU A 50 -11.31 8.64 5.18
N ALA A 51 -10.17 8.14 5.65
CA ALA A 51 -9.59 8.51 6.93
C ALA A 51 -9.20 10.00 6.97
N ALA A 52 -8.60 10.53 5.91
CA ALA A 52 -8.28 11.96 5.80
C ALA A 52 -9.53 12.84 5.78
N ILE A 53 -10.61 12.40 5.11
CA ILE A 53 -11.91 13.07 5.14
C ILE A 53 -12.46 13.08 6.58
N GLY A 54 -12.51 11.93 7.25
CA GLY A 54 -12.96 11.83 8.64
C GLY A 54 -12.13 12.71 9.59
N PHE A 55 -10.81 12.70 9.43
CA PHE A 55 -9.90 13.55 10.21
C PHE A 55 -10.16 15.04 9.98
N SER A 56 -10.48 15.43 8.73
CA SER A 56 -10.83 16.82 8.42
C SER A 56 -12.16 17.27 9.03
N CYS A 57 -13.07 16.35 9.36
CA CYS A 57 -14.34 16.66 10.01
C CYS A 57 -14.18 16.89 11.53
N VAL A 58 -13.21 16.23 12.17
CA VAL A 58 -13.02 16.26 13.63
C VAL A 58 -12.00 17.32 14.06
N THR A 59 -11.17 17.81 13.14
CA THR A 59 -10.09 18.77 13.42
C THR A 59 -10.37 20.14 12.80
N LYS A 60 -9.68 21.18 13.31
CA LYS A 60 -9.76 22.56 12.77
C LYS A 60 -8.64 22.88 11.76
N VAL A 61 -7.92 21.88 11.27
CA VAL A 61 -6.85 22.07 10.30
C VAL A 61 -7.40 22.10 8.86
N LYS A 62 -6.65 22.73 7.95
CA LYS A 62 -7.01 22.78 6.53
C LYS A 62 -7.10 21.37 5.96
N LYS A 63 -8.06 21.13 5.04
CA LYS A 63 -8.24 19.82 4.40
C LYS A 63 -6.95 19.28 3.79
N GLY A 64 -6.20 20.10 3.04
CA GLY A 64 -4.90 19.69 2.48
C GLY A 64 -3.90 19.20 3.53
N THR A 65 -3.86 19.83 4.71
CA THR A 65 -3.00 19.42 5.83
C THR A 65 -3.46 18.08 6.41
N CYS A 66 -4.76 17.83 6.49
CA CYS A 66 -5.30 16.52 6.93
C CYS A 66 -4.83 15.38 6.03
N PHE A 67 -4.94 15.58 4.72
CA PHE A 67 -4.47 14.61 3.73
C PHE A 67 -2.96 14.42 3.82
N ALA A 68 -2.18 15.50 3.92
CA ALA A 68 -0.73 15.41 4.04
C ALA A 68 -0.30 14.61 5.29
N ILE A 69 -0.98 14.78 6.43
CA ILE A 69 -0.67 14.04 7.66
C ILE A 69 -0.96 12.55 7.49
N VAL A 70 -2.17 12.20 7.00
CA VAL A 70 -2.59 10.80 6.86
C VAL A 70 -1.73 10.06 5.83
N PHE A 71 -1.57 10.63 4.63
CA PHE A 71 -0.73 10.03 3.59
C PHE A 71 0.76 10.07 3.95
N GLY A 72 1.23 11.11 4.62
CA GLY A 72 2.61 11.23 5.07
C GLY A 72 2.97 10.16 6.08
N TRP A 73 2.09 9.88 7.04
CA TRP A 73 2.33 8.81 8.01
C TRP A 73 2.29 7.42 7.37
N ALA A 74 1.35 7.18 6.45
CA ALA A 74 1.28 5.93 5.70
C ALA A 74 2.55 5.71 4.86
N ALA A 75 3.03 6.74 4.15
CA ALA A 75 4.26 6.67 3.37
C ALA A 75 5.50 6.40 4.25
N LEU A 76 5.57 7.02 5.43
CA LEU A 76 6.65 6.79 6.39
C LEU A 76 6.68 5.32 6.87
N MET A 77 5.52 4.75 7.21
CA MET A 77 5.42 3.34 7.60
C MET A 77 5.80 2.38 6.47
N ALA A 78 5.38 2.70 5.24
CA ALA A 78 5.78 1.93 4.06
C ALA A 78 7.30 1.93 3.86
N LEU A 79 7.94 3.10 4.01
CA LEU A 79 9.39 3.24 3.86
C LEU A 79 10.15 2.50 4.97
N ILE A 80 9.67 2.56 6.21
CA ILE A 80 10.27 1.82 7.34
C ILE A 80 10.19 0.31 7.07
N GLY A 81 9.03 -0.22 6.68
CA GLY A 81 8.86 -1.64 6.38
C GLY A 81 9.78 -2.13 5.25
N ALA A 82 9.92 -1.32 4.20
CA ALA A 82 10.85 -1.59 3.12
C ALA A 82 12.32 -1.52 3.56
N GLY A 83 12.67 -0.56 4.41
CA GLY A 83 14.01 -0.45 5.01
C GLY A 83 14.37 -1.69 5.82
N PHE A 84 13.45 -2.18 6.66
CA PHE A 84 13.65 -3.45 7.38
C PHE A 84 13.81 -4.63 6.42
N THR A 85 13.02 -4.70 5.37
CA THR A 85 13.18 -5.76 4.34
C THR A 85 14.53 -5.66 3.65
N ALA A 86 15.01 -4.45 3.35
CA ALA A 86 16.32 -4.26 2.73
C ALA A 86 17.48 -4.62 3.66
N MET A 87 17.30 -4.50 4.98
CA MET A 87 18.31 -4.84 5.99
C MET A 87 18.33 -6.33 6.34
N MET A 88 17.17 -7.00 6.27
CA MET A 88 17.00 -8.38 6.72
C MET A 88 16.78 -9.40 5.59
N GLY A 89 16.51 -8.93 4.37
CA GLY A 89 16.23 -9.72 3.18
C GLY A 89 17.45 -9.97 2.32
#